data_AF-Q3HKM0-F1
#
_entry.id   AF-Q3HKM0-F1
#
_cell.length_a   1.000
_cell.length_b   1.000
_cell.length_c   1.000
_cell.angle_alpha   90.00
_cell.angle_beta   90.00
_cell.angle_gamma   90.00
#
_symmetry.space_group_name_H-M   'P 1'
#
loop_
_entity.id
_entity.type
_entity.pdbx_description
1 polymer ?
#
loop_
_entity_poly.entity_id
_entity_poly.type
_entity_poly.pdbx_seq_one_letter_code
_entity_poly.pdbx_strand_id
1 'polypeptide(L)'
;MVTDRGGARAYGRGTGLRARPLPSPASRAIHRKDRPMSYKQKIDDIRDELRSLYKAAPEQTRGFGTLSKAVKETGVLGVKEKECVALGMALVQRCEPCILLHVEALMKAGASREELSDVLAMAIQMSGGPGLMYAAKALACWDELAAAGA
;
A
#
# COMPACT_ATOMS: atom_id res chain seq x y z
N MET A 1 40.71 -12.55 38.98
CA MET A 1 40.08 -12.16 40.27
C MET A 1 39.74 -10.69 40.13
N VAL A 2 38.50 -10.31 39.83
CA VAL A 2 37.38 -10.25 40.78
C VAL A 2 36.10 -10.77 40.11
N THR A 3 35.50 -11.76 40.75
CA THR A 3 34.09 -12.14 40.63
C THR A 3 33.27 -11.19 41.50
N ASP A 4 32.14 -10.64 41.03
CA ASP A 4 30.92 -10.63 41.87
C ASP A 4 29.60 -10.29 41.15
N ARG A 5 28.68 -11.26 41.25
CA ARG A 5 27.25 -11.16 41.61
C ARG A 5 26.33 -10.17 40.88
N GLY A 6 25.55 -10.76 39.96
CA GLY A 6 24.15 -11.11 40.24
C GLY A 6 23.25 -10.00 40.80
N GLY A 7 22.44 -9.39 39.92
CA GLY A 7 21.32 -8.53 40.28
C GLY A 7 20.12 -8.78 39.36
N ALA A 8 19.47 -9.92 39.53
CA ALA A 8 18.18 -10.19 38.89
C ALA A 8 17.11 -9.25 39.51
N ARG A 9 16.69 -8.22 38.77
CA ARG A 9 15.48 -7.46 39.12
C ARG A 9 14.26 -8.25 38.66
N ALA A 10 13.56 -8.82 39.64
CA ALA A 10 12.24 -9.40 39.49
C ALA A 10 11.24 -8.35 38.98
N TYR A 11 10.67 -8.57 37.79
CA TYR A 11 9.45 -7.89 37.38
C TYR A 11 8.25 -8.61 38.00
N GLY A 12 7.50 -7.86 38.82
CA GLY A 12 6.36 -8.35 39.57
C GLY A 12 5.22 -8.84 38.69
N ARG A 13 4.62 -9.95 39.11
CA ARG A 13 3.32 -10.44 38.62
C ARG A 13 2.22 -9.49 39.06
N GLY A 14 1.62 -8.78 38.10
CA GLY A 14 0.33 -8.10 38.24
C GLY A 14 -0.74 -8.86 37.47
N THR A 15 -1.55 -9.64 38.19
CA THR A 15 -2.73 -10.34 37.70
C THR A 15 -3.88 -9.35 37.47
N GLY A 16 -4.57 -9.42 36.32
CA GLY A 16 -5.87 -8.74 36.18
C GLY A 16 -6.28 -8.19 34.81
N LEU A 17 -5.82 -8.72 33.68
CA LEU A 17 -6.47 -8.41 32.39
C LEU A 17 -7.77 -9.22 32.27
N ARG A 18 -8.89 -8.64 32.71
CA ARG A 18 -10.21 -9.16 32.31
C ARG A 18 -10.32 -9.01 30.79
N ALA A 19 -10.54 -10.12 30.09
CA ALA A 19 -10.84 -10.09 28.67
C ALA A 19 -12.04 -9.18 28.42
N ARG A 20 -11.87 -8.14 27.60
CA ARG A 20 -12.98 -7.30 27.14
C ARG A 20 -13.96 -8.20 26.36
N PRO A 21 -15.26 -8.20 26.69
CA PRO A 21 -16.22 -8.97 25.93
C PRO A 21 -16.27 -8.47 24.49
N LEU A 22 -16.41 -9.40 23.54
CA LEU A 22 -16.54 -9.06 22.13
C LEU A 22 -17.78 -8.17 21.93
N PRO A 23 -17.69 -7.17 21.03
CA PRO A 23 -18.79 -6.26 20.75
C PRO A 23 -20.01 -7.03 20.24
N SER A 24 -21.21 -6.64 20.70
CA SER A 24 -22.47 -7.34 20.45
C SER A 24 -22.86 -7.34 18.95
N PRO A 25 -23.75 -8.25 18.50
CA PRO A 25 -24.22 -8.26 17.10
C PRO A 25 -24.82 -6.92 16.64
N ALA A 26 -25.44 -6.17 17.55
CA ALA A 26 -25.98 -4.83 17.26
C ALA A 26 -24.87 -3.80 16.98
N SER A 27 -23.72 -3.92 17.64
CA SER A 27 -22.56 -3.06 17.38
C SER A 27 -21.84 -3.37 16.05
N ARG A 28 -22.07 -4.54 15.45
CA ARG A 28 -21.65 -4.83 14.07
C ARG A 28 -22.51 -4.14 13.02
N ALA A 29 -23.75 -3.77 13.35
CA ALA A 29 -24.68 -3.12 12.41
C ALA A 29 -24.45 -1.61 12.30
N ILE A 30 -24.09 -0.92 13.39
CA ILE A 30 -23.77 0.52 13.41
C ILE A 30 -22.49 0.89 12.64
N HIS A 31 -21.61 -0.07 12.32
CA HIS A 31 -20.40 0.18 11.53
C HIS A 31 -20.55 -0.12 10.03
N ARG A 32 -21.74 -0.51 9.56
CA ARG A 32 -21.92 -0.80 8.12
C ARG A 32 -21.89 0.47 7.26
N LYS A 33 -22.24 1.62 7.82
CA LYS A 33 -22.29 2.92 7.12
C LYS A 33 -20.97 3.70 7.18
N ASP A 34 -20.10 3.36 8.13
CA ASP A 34 -18.79 3.99 8.38
C ASP A 34 -17.60 3.08 8.02
N ARG A 35 -17.82 2.08 7.15
CA ARG A 35 -16.70 1.28 6.65
C ARG A 35 -15.77 2.22 5.88
N PRO A 36 -14.48 2.34 6.25
CA PRO A 36 -13.54 3.10 5.44
C PRO A 36 -13.58 2.59 4.00
N MET A 37 -13.62 3.51 3.03
CA MET A 37 -13.74 3.17 1.61
C MET A 37 -12.70 2.11 1.22
N SER A 38 -13.16 1.10 0.49
CA SER A 38 -12.30 0.03 0.00
C SER A 38 -11.24 0.59 -0.95
N TYR A 39 -10.06 -0.02 -1.00
CA TYR A 39 -9.03 0.36 -1.97
C TYR A 39 -9.52 0.25 -3.42
N LYS A 40 -10.34 -0.77 -3.72
CA LYS A 40 -10.98 -0.88 -5.03
C LYS A 40 -11.86 0.34 -5.35
N GLN A 41 -12.68 0.80 -4.40
CA GLN A 41 -13.51 1.99 -4.58
C GLN A 41 -12.65 3.24 -4.80
N LYS A 42 -11.59 3.43 -3.99
CA LYS A 42 -10.66 4.55 -4.15
C LYS A 42 -10.00 4.58 -5.53
N ILE A 43 -9.58 3.41 -6.03
CA ILE A 43 -8.97 3.30 -7.37
C ILE A 43 -9.98 3.71 -8.45
N ASP A 44 -11.23 3.29 -8.31
CA ASP A 44 -12.27 3.63 -9.27
C ASP A 44 -12.60 5.13 -9.21
N ASP A 45 -12.70 5.73 -8.02
CA ASP A 45 -12.87 7.19 -7.86
C ASP A 45 -11.70 7.97 -8.51
N ILE A 46 -10.45 7.54 -8.31
CA ILE A 46 -9.28 8.15 -8.96
C ILE A 46 -9.42 8.11 -10.48
N ARG A 47 -9.92 7.00 -11.05
CA ARG A 47 -10.13 6.91 -12.51
C ARG A 47 -11.21 7.88 -12.98
N ASP A 48 -12.23 8.12 -12.18
CA ASP A 48 -13.34 9.02 -12.50
C ASP A 48 -12.89 10.48 -12.51
N GLU A 49 -12.08 10.85 -11.53
CA GLU A 49 -11.39 12.14 -11.47
C GLU A 49 -10.47 12.34 -12.68
N LEU A 50 -9.66 11.34 -13.02
CA LEU A 50 -8.79 11.39 -14.20
C LEU A 50 -9.58 11.50 -15.51
N ARG A 51 -10.72 10.81 -15.65
CA ARG A 51 -11.59 10.96 -16.83
C ARG A 51 -12.14 12.38 -16.96
N SER A 52 -12.45 13.03 -15.84
CA SER A 52 -12.89 14.43 -15.83
C SER A 52 -11.75 15.35 -16.26
N LEU A 53 -10.53 15.12 -15.76
CA LEU A 53 -9.33 15.85 -16.17
C LEU A 53 -9.06 15.71 -17.68
N TYR A 54 -9.22 14.50 -18.24
CA TYR A 54 -8.98 14.24 -19.66
C TYR A 54 -9.94 15.02 -20.58
N LYS A 55 -11.15 15.34 -20.09
CA LYS A 55 -12.09 16.21 -20.81
C LYS A 55 -11.72 17.68 -20.68
N ALA A 56 -11.20 18.10 -19.52
CA ALA A 56 -10.86 19.48 -19.23
C ALA A 56 -9.54 19.94 -19.88
N ALA A 57 -8.55 19.06 -20.02
CA ALA A 57 -7.21 19.37 -20.56
C ALA A 57 -6.73 18.32 -21.58
N PRO A 58 -7.46 18.13 -22.70
CA PRO A 58 -7.31 16.96 -23.58
C PRO A 58 -5.96 16.89 -24.30
N GLU A 59 -5.34 18.02 -24.63
CA GLU A 59 -4.04 18.06 -25.30
C GLU A 59 -2.93 17.58 -24.36
N GLN A 60 -2.89 18.11 -23.14
CA GLN A 60 -1.89 17.79 -22.13
C GLN A 60 -2.02 16.34 -21.69
N THR A 61 -3.25 15.86 -21.44
CA THR A 61 -3.47 14.48 -21.01
C THR A 61 -3.19 13.47 -22.12
N ARG A 62 -3.44 13.83 -23.39
CA ARG A 62 -3.00 13.00 -24.54
C ARG A 62 -1.48 12.90 -24.59
N GLY A 63 -0.76 14.02 -24.43
CA GLY A 63 0.70 14.03 -24.38
C GLY A 63 1.25 13.11 -23.27
N PHE A 64 0.69 13.22 -22.06
CA PHE A 64 1.06 12.34 -20.94
C PHE A 64 0.72 10.87 -21.22
N GLY A 65 -0.43 10.59 -21.85
CA GLY A 65 -0.84 9.24 -22.25
C GLY A 65 0.14 8.60 -23.25
N THR A 66 0.60 9.37 -24.24
CA THR A 66 1.62 8.93 -25.20
C THR A 66 2.93 8.59 -24.50
N LEU A 67 3.42 9.45 -23.60
CA LEU A 67 4.62 9.17 -22.80
C LEU A 67 4.46 7.90 -21.97
N SER A 68 3.33 7.79 -21.24
CA SER A 68 3.03 6.64 -20.38
C SER A 68 3.02 5.32 -21.15
N LYS A 69 2.44 5.32 -22.37
CA LYS A 69 2.43 4.16 -23.26
C LYS A 69 3.85 3.80 -23.72
N ALA A 70 4.60 4.79 -24.21
CA ALA A 70 5.95 4.58 -24.73
C ALA A 70 6.89 3.95 -23.68
N VAL A 71 6.88 4.45 -22.44
CA VAL A 71 7.72 3.92 -21.36
C VAL A 71 7.37 2.46 -21.02
N LYS A 72 6.08 2.08 -21.08
CA LYS A 72 5.66 0.70 -20.79
C LYS A 72 5.99 -0.27 -21.92
N GLU A 73 5.79 0.14 -23.17
CA GLU A 73 5.89 -0.75 -24.34
C GLU A 73 7.30 -0.87 -24.94
N THR A 74 8.23 0.02 -24.58
CA THR A 74 9.57 0.05 -25.20
C THR A 74 10.68 -0.15 -24.18
N GLY A 75 11.83 -0.68 -24.61
CA GLY A 75 13.04 -0.81 -23.79
C GLY A 75 13.37 -2.24 -23.37
N VAL A 76 14.40 -2.38 -22.54
CA VAL A 76 15.00 -3.67 -22.16
C VAL A 76 14.26 -4.34 -20.99
N LEU A 77 13.74 -3.54 -20.05
CA LEU A 77 12.99 -4.05 -18.90
C LEU A 77 11.55 -4.38 -19.27
N GLY A 78 11.06 -5.48 -18.73
CA GLY A 78 9.67 -5.90 -18.83
C GLY A 78 8.72 -5.00 -18.06
N VAL A 79 7.41 -5.25 -18.23
CA VAL A 79 6.36 -4.46 -17.59
C VAL A 79 6.43 -4.60 -16.07
N LYS A 80 6.65 -5.83 -15.56
CA LYS A 80 6.74 -6.09 -14.12
C LYS A 80 7.85 -5.29 -13.46
N GLU A 81 9.06 -5.33 -14.03
CA GLU A 81 10.22 -4.61 -13.50
C GLU A 81 9.98 -3.09 -13.49
N LYS A 82 9.36 -2.56 -14.55
CA LYS A 82 8.99 -1.13 -14.62
C LYS A 82 7.93 -0.74 -13.60
N GLU A 83 6.94 -1.59 -13.36
CA GLU A 83 5.93 -1.34 -12.32
C GLU A 83 6.53 -1.42 -10.91
N CYS A 84 7.52 -2.28 -10.66
CA CYS A 84 8.30 -2.27 -9.41
C CYS A 84 9.00 -0.92 -9.20
N VAL A 85 9.67 -0.40 -10.24
CA VAL A 85 10.31 0.93 -10.17
C VAL A 85 9.27 2.03 -9.96
N ALA A 86 8.18 2.01 -10.71
CA ALA A 86 7.11 3.00 -10.61
C ALA A 86 6.46 3.03 -9.22
N LEU A 87 6.20 1.86 -8.62
CA LEU A 87 5.68 1.75 -7.27
C LEU A 87 6.67 2.29 -6.23
N GLY A 88 7.95 1.94 -6.34
CA GLY A 88 9.00 2.50 -5.50
C GLY A 88 9.04 4.04 -5.56
N MET A 89 8.98 4.60 -6.77
CA MET A 89 8.91 6.05 -6.99
C MET A 89 7.63 6.66 -6.40
N ALA A 90 6.48 5.99 -6.51
CA ALA A 90 5.21 6.46 -5.94
C ALA A 90 5.27 6.54 -4.41
N LEU A 91 5.92 5.57 -3.76
CA LEU A 91 6.16 5.54 -2.31
C LEU A 91 7.09 6.66 -1.86
N VAL A 92 8.21 6.87 -2.57
CA VAL A 92 9.17 7.95 -2.27
C VAL A 92 8.52 9.32 -2.45
N GLN A 93 7.69 9.49 -3.48
CA GLN A 93 6.91 10.71 -3.72
C GLN A 93 5.71 10.88 -2.77
N ARG A 94 5.37 9.87 -1.97
CA ARG A 94 4.24 9.89 -1.02
C ARG A 94 2.91 10.17 -1.72
N CYS A 95 2.76 9.67 -2.94
CA CYS A 95 1.55 9.85 -3.75
C CYS A 95 0.61 8.65 -3.55
N GLU A 96 -0.37 8.76 -2.64
CA GLU A 96 -1.35 7.68 -2.40
C GLU A 96 -2.06 7.23 -3.70
N PRO A 97 -2.60 8.13 -4.56
CA PRO A 97 -3.24 7.70 -5.81
C PRO A 97 -2.30 6.90 -6.72
N CYS A 98 -1.04 7.33 -6.84
CA CYS A 98 -0.02 6.64 -7.63
C CYS A 98 0.26 5.25 -7.04
N ILE A 99 0.40 5.15 -5.72
CA ILE A 99 0.62 3.88 -5.02
C ILE A 99 -0.51 2.90 -5.34
N LEU A 100 -1.77 3.32 -5.23
CA LEU A 100 -2.91 2.44 -5.46
C LEU A 100 -2.97 1.94 -6.91
N LEU A 101 -2.77 2.84 -7.88
CA LEU A 101 -2.77 2.49 -9.31
C LEU A 101 -1.62 1.55 -9.67
N HIS A 102 -0.41 1.79 -9.14
CA HIS A 102 0.76 0.97 -9.42
C HIS A 102 0.76 -0.37 -8.69
N VAL A 103 0.12 -0.48 -7.52
CA VAL A 103 -0.17 -1.78 -6.89
C VAL A 103 -1.05 -2.63 -7.81
N GLU A 104 -2.17 -2.10 -8.29
CA GLU A 104 -3.08 -2.85 -9.17
C GLU A 104 -2.40 -3.20 -10.53
N ALA A 105 -1.58 -2.31 -11.07
CA ALA A 105 -0.82 -2.56 -12.30
C ALA A 105 0.26 -3.63 -12.10
N LEU A 106 0.98 -3.60 -10.98
CA LEU A 106 2.00 -4.58 -10.64
C LEU A 106 1.41 -5.99 -10.45
N MET A 107 0.23 -6.09 -9.80
CA MET A 107 -0.53 -7.35 -9.73
C MET A 107 -0.89 -7.88 -11.13
N LYS A 108 -1.39 -7.01 -12.02
CA LYS A 108 -1.73 -7.38 -13.41
C LYS A 108 -0.51 -7.79 -14.23
N ALA A 109 0.67 -7.30 -13.87
CA ALA A 109 1.94 -7.72 -14.48
C ALA A 109 2.43 -9.09 -13.98
N GLY A 110 1.66 -9.77 -13.12
CA GLY A 110 1.97 -11.11 -12.61
C GLY A 110 2.99 -11.14 -11.48
N ALA A 111 3.18 -10.01 -10.78
CA ALA A 111 4.07 -9.98 -9.63
C ALA A 111 3.49 -10.75 -8.43
N SER A 112 4.37 -11.28 -7.59
CA SER A 112 3.98 -11.92 -6.34
C SER A 112 3.92 -10.93 -5.17
N ARG A 113 3.30 -11.35 -4.06
CA ARG A 113 3.27 -10.56 -2.83
C ARG A 113 4.67 -10.39 -2.23
N GLU A 114 5.54 -11.37 -2.43
CA GLU A 114 6.95 -11.34 -2.03
C GLU A 114 7.73 -10.30 -2.84
N GLU A 115 7.54 -10.26 -4.16
CA GLU A 115 8.15 -9.24 -5.03
C GLU A 115 7.68 -7.83 -4.65
N LEU A 116 6.39 -7.65 -4.35
CA LEU A 116 5.89 -6.40 -3.77
C LEU A 116 6.65 -6.06 -2.48
N SER A 117 6.74 -7.00 -1.54
CA SER A 117 7.34 -6.77 -0.22
C SER A 117 8.80 -6.35 -0.31
N ASP A 118 9.56 -6.87 -1.28
CA ASP A 118 10.94 -6.48 -1.54
C ASP A 118 11.05 -5.02 -2.02
N VAL A 119 10.17 -4.60 -2.95
CA VAL A 119 10.07 -3.19 -3.37
C VAL A 119 9.70 -2.28 -2.21
N LEU A 120 8.78 -2.70 -1.34
CA LEU A 120 8.38 -1.94 -0.15
C LEU A 120 9.56 -1.77 0.82
N ALA A 121 10.33 -2.82 1.06
CA ALA A 121 11.52 -2.75 1.92
C ALA A 121 12.54 -1.73 1.39
N MET A 122 12.76 -1.72 0.07
CA MET A 122 13.63 -0.73 -0.57
C MET A 122 13.09 0.70 -0.41
N ALA A 123 11.79 0.90 -0.63
CA ALA A 123 11.16 2.21 -0.47
C ALA A 123 11.20 2.72 0.98
N ILE A 124 11.06 1.83 1.97
CA ILE A 124 11.21 2.15 3.40
C ILE A 124 12.62 2.65 3.68
N GLN A 125 13.65 1.95 3.19
CA GLN A 125 15.03 2.36 3.37
C GLN A 125 15.32 3.74 2.75
N MET A 126 14.73 4.05 1.60
CA MET A 126 14.94 5.32 0.90
C MET A 126 14.12 6.50 1.45
N SER A 127 12.95 6.25 2.05
CA SER A 127 12.00 7.30 2.48
C SER A 127 11.85 7.40 4.02
N GLY A 128 12.42 6.46 4.77
CA GLY A 128 12.38 6.42 6.23
C GLY A 128 10.96 6.23 6.79
N GLY A 129 10.67 6.91 7.90
CA GLY A 129 9.37 6.84 8.58
C GLY A 129 8.14 7.08 7.69
N PRO A 130 8.13 8.13 6.83
CA PRO A 130 7.06 8.33 5.85
C PRO A 130 6.91 7.15 4.87
N GLY A 131 8.03 6.62 4.38
CA GLY A 131 8.05 5.43 3.52
C GLY A 131 7.35 4.24 4.17
N LEU A 132 7.63 3.98 5.45
CA LEU A 132 6.98 2.93 6.24
C LEU A 132 5.46 3.07 6.27
N MET A 133 4.93 4.28 6.45
CA MET A 133 3.48 4.50 6.52
C MET A 133 2.80 4.26 5.17
N TYR A 134 3.41 4.70 4.08
CA TYR A 134 2.88 4.47 2.73
C TYR A 134 3.06 3.03 2.26
N ALA A 135 4.15 2.36 2.65
CA ALA A 135 4.36 0.94 2.40
C ALA A 135 3.29 0.08 3.06
N ALA A 136 2.89 0.40 4.30
CA ALA A 136 1.79 -0.29 4.98
C ALA A 136 0.46 -0.15 4.20
N LYS A 137 0.18 1.03 3.63
CA LYS A 137 -0.99 1.24 2.76
C LYS A 137 -0.91 0.45 1.45
N ALA A 138 0.27 0.37 0.83
CA ALA A 138 0.49 -0.38 -0.39
C ALA A 138 0.23 -1.88 -0.17
N LEU A 139 0.77 -2.44 0.93
CA LEU A 139 0.55 -3.84 1.31
C LEU A 139 -0.94 -4.13 1.59
N ALA A 140 -1.62 -3.24 2.32
CA ALA A 140 -3.05 -3.38 2.60
C ALA A 140 -3.90 -3.32 1.31
N CYS A 141 -3.54 -2.45 0.35
CA CYS A 141 -4.18 -2.39 -0.95
C CYS A 141 -4.02 -3.71 -1.72
N TRP A 142 -2.80 -4.25 -1.78
CA TRP A 142 -2.53 -5.53 -2.43
C TRP A 142 -3.38 -6.65 -1.83
N ASP A 143 -3.39 -6.77 -0.50
CA ASP A 143 -4.12 -7.82 0.20
C ASP A 143 -5.64 -7.73 -0.01
N GLU A 144 -6.21 -6.51 -0.06
CA GLU A 144 -7.63 -6.32 -0.39
C GLU A 144 -7.94 -6.75 -1.83
N LEU A 145 -7.13 -6.31 -2.80
CA LEU A 145 -7.34 -6.63 -4.21
C LEU A 145 -7.16 -8.12 -4.50
N ALA A 146 -6.20 -8.77 -3.84
CA ALA A 146 -5.98 -10.21 -3.96
C ALA A 146 -7.17 -11.01 -3.43
N ALA A 147 -7.76 -10.58 -2.30
CA ALA A 147 -8.95 -11.22 -1.73
C ALA A 147 -10.22 -11.01 -2.58
N ALA A 148 -10.29 -9.92 -3.36
CA ALA A 148 -11.41 -9.65 -4.26
C ALA A 148 -11.30 -10.36 -5.63
N GLY A 149 -10.10 -10.84 -5.98
CA GLY A 149 -9.84 -11.63 -7.19
C GLY A 149 -9.86 -13.15 -6.98
N ALA A 150 -10.19 -13.61 -5.77
CA ALA A 150 -10.42 -15.01 -5.42
C ALA A 150 -11.92 -15.36 -5.44
#